data_AF-A0A7S3E370-F1
#
_entry.id   AF-A0A7S3E370-F1
#
_cell.length_a   1.000
_cell.length_b   1.000
_cell.length_c   1.000
_cell.angle_alpha   90.00
_cell.angle_beta   90.00
_cell.angle_gamma   90.00
#
_symmetry.space_group_name_H-M   'P 1'
#
loop_
_entity.id
_entity.type
_entity.pdbx_description
1 polymer ?
#
loop_
_entity_poly.entity_id
_entity_poly.type
_entity_poly.pdbx_seq_one_letter_code
_entity_poly.pdbx_strand_id
1 'polypeptide(L)'
;GGGNAPAPGGSYAYECTDRAPFTDSSQRYAFAAANSKCCECYELTFLDTSIDGSGQPCSGCSAYDGSLAGETVIIQVINSGGDLGEKQFDLQIPGGGFGIFNGVAGQESGNNGPPLFEDSDVAAWEARYGGVTERDQCFQLPASVQEGCLWRFDSLNNADNPGVSYKRVKCGYHPKLYEKSGCLLASDVVQA
;
A
#
# COMPACT_ATOMS: atom_id res chain seq x y z
N GLY A 1 -1.65 -5.60 -6.17
CA GLY A 1 -2.41 -6.48 -7.07
C GLY A 1 -2.10 -7.93 -6.75
N GLY A 2 -2.98 -8.86 -7.16
CA GLY A 2 -2.73 -10.30 -7.12
C GLY A 2 -3.73 -11.09 -6.25
N GLY A 3 -4.47 -11.98 -6.89
CA GLY A 3 -5.15 -13.12 -6.27
C GLY A 3 -4.61 -14.37 -6.95
N ASN A 4 -4.10 -15.34 -6.18
CA ASN A 4 -3.66 -16.61 -6.77
C ASN A 4 -4.87 -17.37 -7.31
N ALA A 5 -4.66 -18.17 -8.36
CA ALA A 5 -5.66 -19.12 -8.81
C ALA A 5 -6.08 -20.00 -7.62
N PRO A 6 -7.39 -20.12 -7.34
CA PRO A 6 -7.85 -20.93 -6.22
C PRO A 6 -7.53 -22.40 -6.46
N ALA A 7 -7.53 -23.18 -5.38
CA ALA A 7 -7.55 -24.64 -5.49
C ALA A 7 -8.75 -25.09 -6.35
N PRO A 8 -8.71 -26.28 -6.99
CA PRO A 8 -9.83 -26.78 -7.79
C PRO A 8 -11.16 -26.73 -7.02
N GLY A 9 -12.15 -26.03 -7.58
CA GLY A 9 -13.46 -25.82 -6.95
C GLY A 9 -13.54 -24.64 -5.95
N GLY A 10 -12.47 -23.88 -5.77
CA GLY A 10 -12.46 -22.67 -4.94
C GLY A 10 -12.90 -21.40 -5.69
N SER A 11 -13.08 -20.31 -4.94
CA SER A 11 -13.39 -18.98 -5.46
C SER A 11 -12.16 -18.09 -5.45
N TYR A 12 -12.11 -17.11 -6.37
CA TYR A 12 -11.09 -16.07 -6.34
C TYR A 12 -11.28 -15.16 -5.12
N ALA A 13 -10.17 -14.77 -4.51
CA ALA A 13 -10.13 -13.82 -3.40
C ALA A 13 -9.28 -12.62 -3.80
N TYR A 14 -9.69 -11.44 -3.37
CA TYR A 14 -9.07 -10.16 -3.69
C TYR A 14 -8.82 -9.37 -2.41
N GLU A 15 -8.03 -8.31 -2.53
CA GLU A 15 -7.86 -7.35 -1.44
C GLU A 15 -9.17 -6.63 -1.12
N CYS A 16 -9.43 -6.42 0.16
CA CYS A 16 -10.58 -5.64 0.59
C CYS A 16 -10.34 -4.14 0.30
N THR A 17 -11.26 -3.50 -0.41
CA THR A 17 -11.12 -2.07 -0.79
C THR A 17 -11.08 -1.11 0.41
N ASP A 18 -11.61 -1.54 1.56
CA ASP A 18 -11.59 -0.78 2.81
C ASP A 18 -10.25 -0.84 3.56
N ARG A 19 -9.28 -1.63 3.06
CA ARG A 19 -7.85 -1.60 3.43
C ARG A 19 -7.04 -0.63 2.55
N ALA A 20 -7.72 0.37 1.98
CA ALA A 20 -7.10 1.59 1.50
C ALA A 20 -6.43 2.38 2.65
N PRO A 21 -5.43 3.23 2.34
CA PRO A 21 -4.82 4.11 3.32
C PRO A 21 -5.79 5.24 3.67
N PHE A 22 -5.64 5.82 4.87
CA PHE A 22 -6.51 6.88 5.36
C PHE A 22 -5.78 7.78 6.36
N THR A 23 -6.35 8.95 6.59
CA THR A 23 -5.89 9.88 7.63
C THR A 23 -7.02 10.08 8.62
N ASP A 24 -6.75 9.86 9.90
CA ASP A 24 -7.67 10.17 10.99
C ASP A 24 -7.10 11.36 11.78
N SER A 25 -7.81 12.49 11.74
CA SER A 25 -7.30 13.78 12.23
C SER A 25 -5.98 14.17 11.56
N SER A 26 -4.84 14.04 12.25
CA SER A 26 -3.50 14.29 11.69
C SER A 26 -2.67 13.01 11.54
N GLN A 27 -3.17 11.87 11.99
CA GLN A 27 -2.43 10.61 11.95
C GLN A 27 -2.74 9.87 10.65
N ARG A 28 -1.70 9.59 9.88
CA ARG A 28 -1.77 8.76 8.69
C ARG A 28 -1.72 7.28 9.07
N TYR A 29 -2.53 6.49 8.38
CA TYR A 29 -2.58 5.04 8.49
C TYR A 29 -2.55 4.40 7.10
N ALA A 30 -1.83 3.29 6.96
CA ALA A 30 -1.83 2.52 5.72
C ALA A 30 -1.61 1.03 5.98
N PHE A 31 -1.81 0.23 4.94
CA PHE A 31 -1.44 -1.17 4.90
C PHE A 31 -0.25 -1.33 3.95
N ALA A 32 0.61 -2.32 4.20
CA ALA A 32 1.82 -2.51 3.40
C ALA A 32 2.12 -3.98 3.12
N ALA A 33 2.81 -4.21 2.02
CA ALA A 33 3.62 -5.41 1.84
C ALA A 33 5.04 -5.14 2.35
N ALA A 34 5.61 -6.08 3.11
CA ALA A 34 6.98 -5.99 3.59
C ALA A 34 7.57 -7.38 3.87
N ASN A 35 8.89 -7.50 3.82
CA ASN A 35 9.62 -8.69 4.30
C ASN A 35 9.74 -8.67 5.84
N SER A 36 8.59 -8.57 6.50
CA SER A 36 8.43 -8.54 7.95
C SER A 36 7.30 -9.49 8.35
N LYS A 37 7.14 -9.75 9.64
CA LYS A 37 6.08 -10.67 10.09
C LYS A 37 4.70 -10.07 9.81
N CYS A 38 3.82 -10.87 9.21
CA CYS A 38 2.44 -10.46 8.97
C CYS A 38 1.77 -9.99 10.26
N CYS A 39 0.94 -8.97 10.10
CA CYS A 39 0.14 -8.31 11.13
C CYS A 39 0.95 -7.55 12.19
N GLU A 40 2.25 -7.32 11.97
CA GLU A 40 3.01 -6.33 12.74
C GLU A 40 2.71 -4.91 12.25
N CYS A 41 2.80 -3.96 13.19
CA CYS A 41 2.66 -2.54 12.89
C CYS A 41 3.98 -1.82 13.06
N TYR A 42 4.17 -0.79 12.25
CA TYR A 42 5.36 0.07 12.29
C TYR A 42 4.94 1.52 12.21
N GLU A 43 5.64 2.37 12.95
CA GLU A 43 5.64 3.80 12.67
C GLU A 43 6.80 4.07 11.72
N LEU A 44 6.47 4.62 10.55
CA LEU A 44 7.44 5.12 9.60
C LEU A 44 7.58 6.63 9.80
N THR A 45 8.81 7.13 9.85
CA THR A 45 9.13 8.55 9.79
C THR A 45 9.84 8.82 8.48
N PHE A 46 9.25 9.66 7.63
CA PHE A 46 9.82 10.02 6.34
C PHE A 46 11.13 10.79 6.51
N LEU A 47 12.11 10.44 5.70
CA LEU A 47 13.38 11.15 5.58
C LEU A 47 13.22 12.31 4.59
N ASP A 48 14.24 13.15 4.49
CA ASP A 48 14.35 14.22 3.50
C ASP A 48 14.91 13.76 2.15
N THR A 49 15.19 12.45 2.02
CA THR A 49 15.79 11.83 0.83
C THR A 49 15.22 10.44 0.62
N SER A 50 15.34 9.93 -0.61
CA SER A 50 15.16 8.52 -0.93
C SER A 50 16.36 7.69 -0.49
N ILE A 51 16.14 6.41 -0.26
CA ILE A 51 17.18 5.43 0.09
C ILE A 51 17.18 4.28 -0.92
N ASP A 52 18.35 3.72 -1.19
CA ASP A 52 18.46 2.53 -2.03
C ASP A 52 18.21 1.23 -1.23
N GLY A 53 18.26 0.09 -1.92
CA GLY A 53 18.09 -1.24 -1.29
C GLY A 53 19.17 -1.62 -0.27
N SER A 54 20.28 -0.87 -0.19
CA SER A 54 21.31 -1.02 0.84
C SER A 54 21.07 -0.13 2.06
N GLY A 55 20.03 0.71 2.02
CA GLY A 55 19.69 1.68 3.06
C GLY A 55 20.56 2.93 3.04
N GLN A 56 21.22 3.24 1.92
CA GLN A 56 22.00 4.48 1.78
C GLN A 56 21.17 5.55 1.07
N PRO A 57 21.36 6.85 1.42
CA PRO A 57 20.78 7.95 0.67
C PRO A 57 21.10 7.83 -0.82
N CYS A 58 20.07 8.02 -1.63
CA CYS A 58 20.17 7.78 -3.06
C CYS A 58 19.62 8.98 -3.83
N SER A 59 20.53 9.69 -4.51
CA SER A 59 20.18 10.78 -5.41
C SER A 59 19.82 10.21 -6.79
N GLY A 60 18.57 10.42 -7.22
CA GLY A 60 18.10 10.05 -8.55
C GLY A 60 17.45 8.67 -8.71
N CYS A 61 17.26 7.90 -7.63
CA CYS A 61 16.41 6.69 -7.69
C CYS A 61 14.92 6.99 -7.66
N SER A 62 14.53 8.19 -7.24
CA SER A 62 13.15 8.66 -7.32
C SER A 62 13.11 10.19 -7.44
N ALA A 63 11.93 10.73 -7.70
CA ALA A 63 11.66 12.16 -7.79
C ALA A 63 11.30 12.83 -6.44
N TYR A 64 11.42 12.12 -5.31
CA TYR A 64 11.09 12.69 -4.01
C TYR A 64 12.03 13.84 -3.62
N ASP A 65 11.42 14.93 -3.13
CA ASP A 65 12.06 16.21 -2.87
C ASP A 65 12.20 16.53 -1.37
N GLY A 66 11.85 15.59 -0.49
CA GLY A 66 11.88 15.79 0.96
C GLY A 66 10.62 16.43 1.54
N SER A 67 9.56 16.63 0.75
CA SER A 67 8.31 17.31 1.15
C SER A 67 7.55 16.70 2.33
N LEU A 68 7.90 15.48 2.78
CA LEU A 68 7.30 14.82 3.95
C LEU A 68 8.29 14.66 5.12
N ALA A 69 9.50 15.23 5.05
CA ALA A 69 10.55 14.97 6.04
C ALA A 69 10.08 15.21 7.48
N GLY A 70 10.27 14.19 8.34
CA GLY A 70 9.87 14.22 9.75
C GLY A 70 8.40 13.89 10.01
N GLU A 71 7.57 13.84 8.96
CA GLU A 71 6.19 13.38 9.08
C GLU A 71 6.11 11.86 9.24
N THR A 72 4.98 11.37 9.75
CA THR A 72 4.82 9.94 10.08
C THR A 72 3.59 9.30 9.45
N VAL A 73 3.66 7.97 9.30
CA VAL A 73 2.55 7.08 8.99
C VAL A 73 2.67 5.81 9.82
N ILE A 74 1.56 5.35 10.40
CA ILE A 74 1.48 4.03 11.03
C ILE A 74 1.00 3.04 9.99
N ILE A 75 1.73 1.95 9.81
CA ILE A 75 1.37 0.91 8.87
C ILE A 75 1.08 -0.41 9.57
N GLN A 76 0.27 -1.26 8.95
CA GLN A 76 0.19 -2.68 9.25
C GLN A 76 0.66 -3.51 8.05
N VAL A 77 1.58 -4.45 8.29
CA VAL A 77 2.03 -5.39 7.26
C VAL A 77 0.98 -6.47 7.07
N ILE A 78 0.38 -6.56 5.89
CA ILE A 78 -0.66 -7.56 5.57
C ILE A 78 -0.26 -8.51 4.45
N ASN A 79 0.88 -8.25 3.81
CA ASN A 79 1.40 -9.05 2.71
C ASN A 79 2.94 -9.07 2.76
N SER A 80 3.54 -10.00 2.02
CA SER A 80 4.97 -9.98 1.67
C SER A 80 5.12 -10.02 0.16
N GLY A 81 6.25 -9.53 -0.35
CA GLY A 81 6.56 -9.52 -1.78
C GLY A 81 7.95 -10.07 -2.02
N GLY A 82 8.09 -10.98 -2.99
CA GLY A 82 9.38 -11.61 -3.30
C GLY A 82 10.39 -10.67 -3.98
N ASP A 83 9.91 -9.54 -4.50
CA ASP A 83 10.66 -8.46 -5.12
C ASP A 83 11.04 -7.33 -4.14
N LEU A 84 10.55 -7.40 -2.89
CA LEU A 84 10.89 -6.40 -1.87
C LEU A 84 12.32 -6.63 -1.37
N GLY A 85 13.08 -5.55 -1.22
CA GLY A 85 14.33 -5.60 -0.47
C GLY A 85 14.12 -6.01 1.00
N GLU A 86 15.20 -6.28 1.75
CA GLU A 86 15.12 -6.64 3.17
C GLU A 86 14.44 -5.56 4.04
N LYS A 87 14.42 -4.31 3.58
CA LYS A 87 13.90 -3.14 4.32
C LYS A 87 13.01 -2.24 3.45
N GLN A 88 12.10 -2.84 2.70
CA GLN A 88 11.16 -2.14 1.84
C GLN A 88 9.72 -2.30 2.34
N PHE A 89 8.95 -1.21 2.32
CA PHE A 89 7.52 -1.18 2.61
C PHE A 89 6.79 -0.68 1.37
N ASP A 90 6.06 -1.56 0.70
CA ASP A 90 5.19 -1.20 -0.40
C ASP A 90 3.82 -0.85 0.15
N LEU A 91 3.54 0.45 0.26
CA LEU A 91 2.24 0.92 0.74
C LEU A 91 1.15 0.56 -0.25
N GLN A 92 0.07 -0.03 0.25
CA GLN A 92 -1.09 -0.38 -0.54
C GLN A 92 -1.92 0.88 -0.82
N ILE A 93 -1.67 1.50 -1.97
CA ILE A 93 -2.35 2.72 -2.41
C ILE A 93 -3.05 2.43 -3.74
N PRO A 94 -4.39 2.49 -3.82
CA PRO A 94 -5.09 2.39 -5.10
C PRO A 94 -4.59 3.43 -6.11
N GLY A 95 -4.38 3.03 -7.35
CA GLY A 95 -3.75 3.90 -8.35
C GLY A 95 -2.23 4.06 -8.19
N GLY A 96 -1.56 3.30 -7.30
CA GLY A 96 -0.09 3.25 -7.21
C GLY A 96 0.60 2.32 -8.22
N GLY A 97 -0.17 1.64 -9.06
CA GLY A 97 0.31 0.65 -10.04
C GLY A 97 0.01 -0.79 -9.60
N PHE A 98 -0.11 -1.69 -10.58
CA PHE A 98 -0.39 -3.10 -10.34
C PHE A 98 0.84 -3.89 -9.89
N GLY A 99 2.01 -3.47 -10.36
CA GLY A 99 3.26 -4.20 -10.24
C GLY A 99 3.28 -5.45 -11.14
N ILE A 100 3.82 -6.54 -10.60
CA ILE A 100 3.95 -7.81 -11.31
C ILE A 100 2.56 -8.42 -11.62
N PHE A 101 1.57 -8.25 -10.75
CA PHE A 101 0.27 -8.92 -10.86
C PHE A 101 -0.89 -7.92 -10.96
N ASN A 102 -1.65 -7.98 -12.05
CA ASN A 102 -2.92 -7.25 -12.19
C ASN A 102 -4.10 -8.20 -11.99
N GLY A 103 -4.81 -8.03 -10.87
CA GLY A 103 -6.08 -8.69 -10.59
C GLY A 103 -7.24 -7.71 -10.43
N VAL A 104 -7.10 -6.46 -10.86
CA VAL A 104 -8.07 -5.39 -10.55
C VAL A 104 -8.88 -4.92 -11.74
N ALA A 105 -8.28 -4.79 -12.92
CA ALA A 105 -8.95 -4.26 -14.12
C ALA A 105 -8.37 -4.85 -15.40
N GLY A 106 -9.22 -5.07 -16.41
CA GLY A 106 -8.84 -5.75 -17.64
C GLY A 106 -8.50 -7.23 -17.44
N GLN A 107 -8.65 -8.01 -18.51
CA GLN A 107 -8.21 -9.40 -18.49
C GLN A 107 -6.70 -9.48 -18.70
N GLU A 108 -6.00 -10.17 -17.79
CA GLU A 108 -4.59 -10.48 -17.93
C GLU A 108 -4.37 -12.00 -17.89
N SER A 109 -3.52 -12.52 -18.77
CA SER A 109 -3.17 -13.95 -18.79
C SER A 109 -2.40 -14.35 -17.52
N GLY A 110 -2.62 -15.55 -17.03
CA GLY A 110 -1.88 -16.11 -15.89
C GLY A 110 -2.79 -16.42 -14.71
N ASN A 111 -2.23 -16.37 -13.50
CA ASN A 111 -2.90 -16.85 -12.28
C ASN A 111 -3.78 -15.80 -11.59
N ASN A 112 -4.04 -14.64 -12.20
CA ASN A 112 -4.72 -13.51 -11.54
C ASN A 112 -6.26 -13.66 -11.45
N GLY A 113 -6.85 -14.58 -12.21
CA GLY A 113 -8.31 -14.73 -12.28
C GLY A 113 -9.02 -13.62 -13.07
N PRO A 114 -10.36 -13.53 -12.98
CA PRO A 114 -11.09 -12.39 -13.50
C PRO A 114 -10.73 -11.10 -12.73
N PRO A 115 -10.85 -9.92 -13.34
CA PRO A 115 -10.59 -8.66 -12.65
C PRO A 115 -11.59 -8.41 -11.52
N LEU A 116 -11.12 -7.87 -10.38
CA LEU A 116 -11.98 -7.44 -9.27
C LEU A 116 -13.05 -6.43 -9.72
N PHE A 117 -12.67 -5.52 -10.62
CA PHE A 117 -13.55 -4.52 -11.20
C PHE A 117 -13.78 -4.84 -12.68
N GLU A 118 -14.76 -5.70 -12.95
CA GLU A 118 -15.05 -6.19 -14.31
C GLU A 118 -15.32 -5.07 -15.33
N ASP A 119 -15.97 -4.00 -14.89
CA ASP A 119 -16.30 -2.84 -15.73
C ASP A 119 -15.22 -1.75 -15.77
N SER A 120 -14.09 -1.94 -15.07
CA SER A 120 -13.01 -0.95 -15.05
C SER A 120 -12.11 -1.08 -16.27
N ASP A 121 -11.89 0.03 -16.97
CA ASP A 121 -10.84 0.11 -18.00
C ASP A 121 -9.47 0.05 -17.33
N VAL A 122 -8.57 -0.80 -17.86
CA VAL A 122 -7.19 -0.90 -17.39
C VAL A 122 -6.40 0.39 -17.65
N ALA A 123 -6.75 1.14 -18.70
CA ALA A 123 -6.10 2.40 -19.04
C ALA A 123 -6.32 3.49 -17.97
N ALA A 124 -7.45 3.46 -17.26
CA ALA A 124 -7.75 4.41 -16.18
C ALA A 124 -6.79 4.32 -14.98
N TRP A 125 -6.07 3.20 -14.85
CA TRP A 125 -5.09 2.97 -13.78
C TRP A 125 -3.67 3.38 -14.18
N GLU A 126 -3.48 3.86 -15.41
CA GLU A 126 -2.25 4.44 -15.94
C GLU A 126 -1.07 3.44 -15.93
N ALA A 127 0.10 3.86 -15.42
CA ALA A 127 1.33 3.09 -15.55
C ALA A 127 1.29 1.81 -14.70
N ARG A 128 1.78 0.69 -15.25
CA ARG A 128 1.84 -0.59 -14.52
C ARG A 128 2.61 -0.50 -13.20
N TYR A 129 3.66 0.31 -13.17
CA TYR A 129 4.44 0.67 -11.98
C TYR A 129 4.31 2.18 -11.78
N GLY A 130 3.86 2.62 -10.61
CA GLY A 130 3.63 4.03 -10.29
C GLY A 130 2.20 4.53 -10.55
N GLY A 131 1.41 3.83 -11.38
CA GLY A 131 -0.01 4.09 -11.59
C GLY A 131 -0.32 5.51 -12.04
N VAL A 132 -1.35 6.12 -11.44
CA VAL A 132 -1.81 7.47 -11.79
C VAL A 132 -0.78 8.53 -11.43
N THR A 133 -0.70 9.59 -12.23
CA THR A 133 0.26 10.69 -12.08
C THR A 133 -0.37 11.98 -11.56
N GLU A 134 -1.68 12.12 -11.70
CA GLU A 134 -2.45 13.30 -11.33
C GLU A 134 -3.63 12.93 -10.43
N ARG A 135 -3.94 13.82 -9.48
CA ARG A 135 -5.03 13.61 -8.50
C ARG A 135 -6.38 13.36 -9.16
N ASP A 136 -6.68 14.04 -10.27
CA ASP A 136 -7.97 13.95 -10.94
C ASP A 136 -8.16 12.61 -11.68
N GLN A 137 -7.09 11.89 -12.00
CA GLN A 137 -7.18 10.53 -12.55
C GLN A 137 -7.80 9.54 -11.55
N CYS A 138 -7.74 9.83 -10.24
CA CYS A 138 -8.42 9.00 -9.23
C CYS A 138 -9.94 8.89 -9.49
N PHE A 139 -10.57 9.89 -10.11
CA PHE A 139 -12.00 9.86 -10.41
C PHE A 139 -12.36 8.96 -11.60
N GLN A 140 -11.36 8.47 -12.34
CA GLN A 140 -11.54 7.45 -13.38
C GLN A 140 -11.53 6.02 -12.81
N LEU A 141 -11.08 5.86 -11.56
CA LEU A 141 -11.08 4.57 -10.86
C LEU A 141 -12.47 4.24 -10.29
N PRO A 142 -12.76 2.96 -9.98
CA PRO A 142 -14.00 2.57 -9.32
C PRO A 142 -14.22 3.34 -8.01
N ALA A 143 -15.47 3.74 -7.74
CA ALA A 143 -15.84 4.61 -6.62
C ALA A 143 -15.30 4.12 -5.25
N SER A 144 -15.28 2.80 -5.03
CA SER A 144 -14.83 2.18 -3.77
C SER A 144 -13.34 2.36 -3.48
N VAL A 145 -12.52 2.77 -4.44
CA VAL A 145 -11.07 2.95 -4.26
C VAL A 145 -10.60 4.39 -4.45
N GLN A 146 -11.50 5.31 -4.80
CA GLN A 146 -11.14 6.70 -5.10
C GLN A 146 -10.55 7.41 -3.87
N GLU A 147 -11.14 7.24 -2.68
CA GLU A 147 -10.62 7.87 -1.46
C GLU A 147 -9.17 7.46 -1.15
N GLY A 148 -8.86 6.17 -1.29
CA GLY A 148 -7.50 5.66 -1.13
C GLY A 148 -6.52 6.18 -2.18
N CYS A 149 -6.98 6.38 -3.41
CA CYS A 149 -6.18 7.00 -4.46
C CYS A 149 -5.90 8.48 -4.16
N LEU A 150 -6.94 9.23 -3.79
CA LEU A 150 -6.83 10.65 -3.45
C LEU A 150 -5.90 10.87 -2.25
N TRP A 151 -5.91 9.96 -1.28
CA TRP A 151 -5.01 9.99 -0.13
C TRP A 151 -3.53 10.09 -0.51
N ARG A 152 -3.10 9.46 -1.61
CA ARG A 152 -1.72 9.59 -2.14
C ARG A 152 -1.33 11.06 -2.37
N PHE A 153 -2.24 11.82 -2.97
CA PHE A 153 -2.03 13.21 -3.32
C PHE A 153 -2.25 14.12 -2.11
N ASP A 154 -3.32 13.87 -1.35
CA ASP A 154 -3.76 14.76 -0.27
C ASP A 154 -2.95 14.59 1.03
N SER A 155 -2.51 13.37 1.32
CA SER A 155 -1.80 13.05 2.56
C SER A 155 -0.31 12.83 2.34
N LEU A 156 0.14 12.37 1.17
CA LEU A 156 1.57 12.16 0.89
C LEU A 156 2.16 13.18 -0.10
N ASN A 157 1.43 14.21 -0.50
CA ASN A 157 1.90 15.19 -1.51
C ASN A 157 2.39 14.53 -2.80
N ASN A 158 1.87 13.34 -3.15
CA ASN A 158 2.34 12.52 -4.26
C ASN A 158 3.86 12.18 -4.20
N ALA A 159 4.42 12.02 -2.99
CA ALA A 159 5.83 11.68 -2.80
C ALA A 159 6.20 10.37 -3.51
N ASP A 160 7.26 10.43 -4.33
CA ASP A 160 7.74 9.30 -5.12
C ASP A 160 8.81 8.50 -4.36
N ASN A 161 8.42 7.36 -3.78
CA ASN A 161 9.30 6.43 -3.08
C ASN A 161 10.23 7.09 -2.04
N PRO A 162 9.68 7.81 -1.04
CA PRO A 162 10.47 8.47 -0.01
C PRO A 162 11.21 7.45 0.87
N GLY A 163 12.41 7.81 1.31
CA GLY A 163 13.12 7.04 2.34
C GLY A 163 12.40 7.17 3.68
N VAL A 164 12.49 6.13 4.51
CA VAL A 164 11.91 6.13 5.86
C VAL A 164 12.89 5.57 6.88
N SER A 165 12.83 6.09 8.10
CA SER A 165 13.22 5.32 9.28
C SER A 165 11.97 4.66 9.87
N TYR A 166 12.12 3.52 10.54
CA TYR A 166 10.97 2.80 11.07
C TYR A 166 11.23 2.22 12.45
N LYS A 167 10.17 2.12 13.25
CA LYS A 167 10.16 1.40 14.53
C LYS A 167 8.92 0.52 14.62
N ARG A 168 9.08 -0.68 15.18
CA ARG A 168 7.97 -1.59 15.44
C ARG A 168 7.12 -1.03 16.58
N VAL A 169 5.82 -0.94 16.37
CA VAL A 169 4.82 -0.54 17.38
C VAL A 169 3.81 -1.66 17.57
N LYS A 170 3.13 -1.70 18.73
CA LYS A 170 2.07 -2.69 18.93
C LYS A 170 0.83 -2.29 18.15
N CYS A 171 0.31 -3.18 17.31
CA CYS A 171 -0.94 -2.92 16.61
C CYS A 171 -2.12 -2.65 17.56
N GLY A 172 -2.10 -3.18 18.79
CA GLY A 172 -3.18 -2.96 19.77
C GLY A 172 -3.42 -1.49 20.14
N TYR A 173 -2.43 -0.60 19.94
CA TYR A 173 -2.62 0.85 20.10
C TYR A 173 -3.24 1.52 18.87
N HIS A 174 -3.49 0.76 17.80
CA HIS A 174 -3.96 1.24 16.49
C HIS A 174 -5.17 0.43 16.00
N PRO A 175 -6.32 0.47 16.72
CA PRO A 175 -7.54 -0.27 16.36
C PRO A 175 -7.99 -0.05 14.92
N LYS A 176 -7.82 1.17 14.42
CA LYS A 176 -8.18 1.55 13.05
C LYS A 176 -7.53 0.66 11.98
N LEU A 177 -6.37 0.06 12.25
CA LEU A 177 -5.71 -0.88 11.34
C LEU A 177 -6.21 -2.31 11.54
N TYR A 178 -6.12 -2.84 12.76
CA TYR A 178 -6.42 -4.26 12.98
C TYR A 178 -7.91 -4.60 12.89
N GLU A 179 -8.81 -3.64 13.13
CA GLU A 179 -10.26 -3.84 12.95
C GLU A 179 -10.61 -3.98 11.46
N LYS A 180 -9.92 -3.25 10.58
CA LYS A 180 -10.06 -3.36 9.12
C LYS A 180 -9.40 -4.61 8.56
N SER A 181 -8.21 -4.96 9.05
CA SER A 181 -7.52 -6.16 8.58
C SER A 181 -8.11 -7.44 9.18
N GLY A 182 -8.76 -7.36 10.34
CA GLY A 182 -9.15 -8.52 11.12
C GLY A 182 -7.95 -9.28 11.71
N CYS A 183 -6.75 -8.67 11.73
CA CYS A 183 -5.54 -9.34 12.17
C CYS A 183 -4.84 -8.57 13.30
N LEU A 184 -4.76 -9.20 14.48
CA LEU A 184 -4.02 -8.69 15.64
C LEU A 184 -3.19 -9.83 16.24
N LEU A 185 -1.90 -9.60 16.40
CA LEU A 185 -1.02 -10.57 17.06
C LEU A 185 -1.35 -10.65 18.56
N ALA A 186 -1.32 -11.86 19.12
CA ALA A 186 -1.52 -12.06 20.56
C ALA A 186 -0.54 -11.25 21.43
N SER A 187 0.70 -11.05 20.96
CA SER A 187 1.71 -10.22 21.62
C SER A 187 1.40 -8.71 21.62
N ASP A 188 0.49 -8.29 20.75
CA ASP A 188 0.16 -6.89 20.47
C ASP A 188 -1.17 -6.48 21.10
N VAL A 189 -1.90 -7.42 21.70
CA VAL A 189 -3.05 -7.11 22.55
C VAL A 189 -2.59 -6.20 23.69
N VAL A 190 -3.26 -5.06 23.82
CA VAL A 190 -3.06 -4.10 24.91
C VAL A 190 -4.28 -4.17 25.82
N GLN A 191 -4.06 -4.09 27.13
CA GLN A 191 -5.16 -4.02 28.09
C GLN A 191 -5.71 -2.59 28.09
N ALA A 192 -7.03 -2.48 28.15
CA ALA A 192 -7.74 -1.20 28.25
C ALA A 192 -7.45 -0.47 29.55
#